data_AF-A0A2E0RX52-F1
#
_entry.id   AF-A0A2E0RX52-F1
#
_cell.length_a   1.000
_cell.length_b   1.000
_cell.length_c   1.000
_cell.angle_alpha   90.00
_cell.angle_beta   90.00
_cell.angle_gamma   90.00
#
_symmetry.space_group_name_H-M   'P 1'
#
loop_
_entity.id
_entity.type
_entity.pdbx_description
1 polymer ?
#
loop_
_entity_poly.entity_id
_entity_poly.type
_entity_poly.pdbx_seq_one_letter_code
_entity_poly.pdbx_strand_id
1 'polypeptide(L)'
;MPSPTLRFLAAATCVAVVATACGDDAPGSPTATEASVLSTIDHERLTAAEFLDDGGTGDEMAAAAPPTTAMPAGVEEEQVLDDPMTPPVATVPLDERPALPASVAVVGDSIARSATDLVTSSISLHGIEIMAYDALESRRMAEWGGADLSSGVAAIDDLVEFGAEPELWIVALGTNDVGAGTSQDVVQDAIDEVLAEIPDDAYLFWVDTWVRDLDDRANMFNLLVRASLADR
;
A
#
# COMPACT_ATOMS: atom_id res chain seq x y z
N MET A 1 20.27 15.32 32.52
CA MET A 1 18.84 15.58 32.20
C MET A 1 18.81 16.61 31.08
N PRO A 2 18.66 16.22 29.81
CA PRO A 2 18.55 17.17 28.70
C PRO A 2 17.12 17.74 28.61
N SER A 3 17.01 18.97 28.12
CA SER A 3 15.80 19.81 28.14
C SER A 3 14.77 19.46 27.04
N PRO A 4 13.45 19.67 27.28
CA PRO A 4 12.37 19.17 26.42
C PRO A 4 11.95 20.17 25.31
N THR A 5 12.89 20.80 24.59
CA THR A 5 12.54 21.99 23.76
C THR A 5 12.93 21.91 22.28
N LEU A 6 12.98 20.72 21.69
CA LEU A 6 13.08 20.55 20.24
C LEU A 6 12.21 19.37 19.77
N ARG A 7 10.91 19.60 19.60
CA ARG A 7 9.99 18.69 18.90
C ARG A 7 8.95 19.52 18.15
N PHE A 8 9.37 20.27 17.13
CA PHE A 8 8.48 20.84 16.12
C PHE A 8 9.35 21.30 14.94
N LEU A 9 9.58 20.40 13.98
CA LEU A 9 9.70 20.65 12.53
C LEU A 9 10.32 19.39 11.90
N ALA A 10 9.50 18.57 11.22
CA ALA A 10 9.87 17.80 10.03
C ALA A 10 8.66 16.96 9.57
N ALA A 11 7.66 17.61 8.99
CA ALA A 11 6.64 16.93 8.20
C ALA A 11 6.72 17.50 6.78
N ALA A 12 7.55 16.89 5.93
CA ALA A 12 7.48 17.07 4.48
C ALA A 12 8.38 16.04 3.76
N THR A 13 7.71 15.18 2.99
CA THR A 13 8.19 14.59 1.73
C THR A 13 9.08 13.35 1.80
N CYS A 14 8.48 12.19 1.55
CA CYS A 14 9.06 11.15 0.69
C CYS A 14 7.92 10.47 -0.10
N VAL A 15 7.80 10.83 -1.37
CA VAL A 15 7.01 10.13 -2.39
C VAL A 15 7.99 9.57 -3.42
N ALA A 16 7.69 8.37 -3.93
CA ALA A 16 8.30 7.64 -5.06
C ALA A 16 9.47 6.69 -4.67
N VAL A 17 9.60 5.45 -5.17
CA VAL A 17 9.05 4.77 -6.35
C VAL A 17 8.90 3.26 -6.01
N VAL A 18 7.71 2.67 -6.19
CA VAL A 18 7.57 1.22 -6.40
C VAL A 18 6.71 1.02 -7.63
N ALA A 19 7.36 0.97 -8.79
CA ALA A 19 6.74 0.61 -10.05
C ALA A 19 7.75 -0.20 -10.87
N THR A 20 7.95 -1.47 -10.50
CA THR A 20 8.40 -2.56 -11.39
C THR A 20 8.48 -3.86 -10.60
N ALA A 21 7.34 -4.51 -10.37
CA ALA A 21 7.26 -5.95 -10.10
C ALA A 21 5.79 -6.43 -10.23
N CYS A 22 5.09 -6.05 -11.30
CA CYS A 22 3.94 -6.82 -11.76
C CYS A 22 4.27 -7.26 -13.18
N GLY A 23 4.30 -8.59 -13.36
CA GLY A 23 4.69 -9.22 -14.61
C GLY A 23 3.89 -8.70 -15.80
N ASP A 24 4.60 -8.65 -16.92
CA ASP A 24 4.08 -8.46 -18.26
C ASP A 24 2.82 -9.31 -18.51
N ASP A 25 1.67 -8.64 -18.60
CA ASP A 25 0.55 -9.08 -19.42
C ASP A 25 -0.17 -7.83 -19.94
N ALA A 26 0.36 -7.25 -21.02
CA ALA A 26 -0.40 -6.39 -21.92
C ALA A 26 -0.39 -7.02 -23.32
N PRO A 27 -1.53 -7.00 -24.03
CA PRO A 27 -1.71 -5.85 -24.90
C PRO A 27 -3.14 -5.29 -24.86
N GLY A 28 -3.23 -3.98 -24.61
CA GLY A 28 -4.44 -3.19 -24.87
C GLY A 28 -4.88 -2.30 -23.72
N SER A 29 -4.19 -1.16 -23.52
CA SER A 29 -4.78 0.02 -22.86
C SER A 29 -5.17 1.05 -23.93
N PRO A 30 -6.36 1.65 -23.80
CA PRO A 30 -6.49 3.01 -23.28
C PRO A 30 -7.62 3.07 -22.23
N THR A 31 -7.75 4.00 -21.28
CA THR A 31 -7.18 5.32 -21.00
C THR A 31 -7.57 5.61 -19.54
N ALA A 32 -6.64 5.99 -18.68
CA ALA A 32 -6.98 6.65 -17.42
C ALA A 32 -7.47 8.07 -17.76
N THR A 33 -8.74 8.36 -17.50
CA THR A 33 -9.31 9.70 -17.65
C THR A 33 -9.54 10.28 -16.26
N GLU A 34 -8.83 11.37 -16.01
CA GLU A 34 -9.11 12.47 -15.08
C GLU A 34 -9.51 12.16 -13.63
N ALA A 35 -8.57 12.45 -12.74
CA ALA A 35 -8.84 12.73 -11.35
C ALA A 35 -9.56 14.08 -11.17
N SER A 36 -10.42 14.12 -10.15
CA SER A 36 -10.75 15.27 -9.31
C SER A 36 -11.89 16.21 -9.76
N VAL A 37 -13.08 15.96 -9.19
CA VAL A 37 -13.91 17.04 -8.61
C VAL A 37 -14.49 16.53 -7.29
N LEU A 38 -13.99 17.08 -6.18
CA LEU A 38 -14.66 17.02 -4.87
C LEU A 38 -16.05 17.65 -5.00
N SER A 39 -17.08 16.87 -4.70
CA SER A 39 -18.44 17.35 -4.51
C SER A 39 -19.01 16.68 -3.26
N THR A 40 -19.34 17.52 -2.27
CA THR A 40 -20.11 17.25 -1.06
C THR A 40 -21.17 16.17 -1.26
N ILE A 41 -21.06 15.06 -0.53
CA ILE A 41 -22.13 14.05 -0.44
C ILE A 41 -22.82 14.21 0.93
N ASP A 42 -24.06 14.65 0.85
CA ASP A 42 -25.07 14.55 1.91
C ASP A 42 -25.27 13.08 2.31
N HIS A 43 -25.40 12.88 3.60
CA HIS A 43 -25.52 11.58 4.26
C HIS A 43 -26.96 11.07 4.11
N GLU A 44 -27.23 10.22 3.10
CA GLU A 44 -28.47 9.43 3.06
C GLU A 44 -28.19 7.92 3.02
N ARG A 45 -28.92 7.24 3.91
CA ARG A 45 -28.83 5.84 4.29
C ARG A 45 -29.09 4.91 3.10
N LEU A 46 -28.23 3.92 2.89
CA LEU A 46 -28.55 2.74 2.10
C LEU A 46 -28.41 1.49 2.97
N THR A 47 -29.56 0.92 3.31
CA THR A 47 -29.73 -0.36 4.00
C THR A 47 -29.41 -1.52 3.07
N ALA A 48 -28.70 -2.52 3.59
CA ALA A 48 -28.53 -3.83 2.98
C ALA A 48 -29.89 -4.54 2.79
N ALA A 49 -30.15 -5.03 1.58
CA ALA A 49 -30.78 -6.32 1.29
C ALA A 49 -30.97 -6.47 -0.24
N GLU A 50 -31.04 -7.73 -0.67
CA GLU A 50 -31.44 -8.21 -2.01
C GLU A 50 -30.32 -8.34 -3.04
N PHE A 51 -29.71 -9.54 -3.09
CA PHE A 51 -29.61 -10.23 -4.38
C PHE A 51 -29.64 -11.75 -4.15
N LEU A 52 -30.77 -12.34 -4.51
CA LEU A 52 -31.00 -13.78 -4.63
C LEU A 52 -30.53 -14.25 -6.01
N ASP A 53 -29.92 -15.42 -6.03
CA ASP A 53 -30.25 -16.58 -6.87
C ASP A 53 -30.62 -16.34 -8.35
N ASP A 54 -29.79 -16.83 -9.27
CA ASP A 54 -30.30 -17.63 -10.39
C ASP A 54 -29.24 -18.61 -10.93
N GLY A 55 -29.66 -19.85 -11.10
CA GLY A 55 -28.87 -20.94 -11.64
C GLY A 55 -28.91 -20.97 -13.16
N GLY A 56 -27.76 -21.22 -13.79
CA GLY A 56 -27.64 -21.37 -15.24
C GLY A 56 -26.68 -22.49 -15.62
N THR A 57 -27.23 -23.69 -15.80
CA THR A 57 -26.60 -24.79 -16.55
C THR A 57 -26.66 -24.49 -18.04
N GLY A 58 -25.54 -24.59 -18.77
CA GLY A 58 -25.59 -24.55 -20.23
C GLY A 58 -24.24 -24.55 -20.96
N ASP A 59 -24.02 -25.62 -21.71
CA ASP A 59 -23.30 -25.75 -22.98
C ASP A 59 -21.76 -25.67 -23.08
N GLU A 60 -21.21 -26.89 -23.17
CA GLU A 60 -20.05 -27.31 -23.94
C GLU A 60 -20.23 -27.00 -25.44
N MET A 61 -19.45 -26.07 -26.01
CA MET A 61 -19.25 -25.95 -27.46
C MET A 61 -17.81 -25.58 -27.85
N ALA A 62 -17.17 -26.55 -28.51
CA ALA A 62 -16.33 -26.44 -29.70
C ALA A 62 -15.17 -25.41 -29.74
N ALA A 63 -13.96 -25.96 -29.69
CA ALA A 63 -12.71 -25.32 -30.09
C ALA A 63 -12.71 -24.94 -31.58
N ALA A 64 -12.62 -23.64 -31.88
CA ALA A 64 -12.31 -23.11 -33.20
C ALA A 64 -10.90 -22.50 -33.17
N ALA A 65 -10.07 -22.88 -34.14
CA ALA A 65 -8.72 -22.36 -34.31
C ALA A 65 -8.72 -20.86 -34.67
N PRO A 66 -7.74 -20.07 -34.19
CA PRO A 66 -7.67 -18.65 -34.52
C PRO A 66 -7.17 -18.43 -35.96
N PRO A 67 -7.69 -17.42 -36.67
CA PRO A 67 -7.16 -17.02 -37.97
C PRO A 67 -5.83 -16.28 -37.81
N THR A 68 -4.80 -16.76 -38.51
CA THR A 68 -3.53 -16.06 -38.76
C THR A 68 -3.80 -14.74 -39.47
N THR A 69 -3.72 -13.64 -38.74
CA THR A 69 -3.78 -12.28 -39.31
C THR A 69 -2.36 -11.81 -39.61
N ALA A 70 -2.12 -11.51 -40.88
CA ALA A 70 -0.84 -10.99 -41.37
C ALA A 70 -0.59 -9.58 -40.83
N MET A 71 0.63 -9.33 -40.36
CA MET A 71 1.08 -8.01 -39.93
C MET A 71 1.30 -7.08 -41.14
N PRO A 72 0.76 -5.86 -41.16
CA PRO A 72 1.27 -4.81 -42.04
C PRO A 72 2.61 -4.28 -41.50
N ALA A 73 3.63 -4.34 -42.35
CA ALA A 73 4.88 -3.62 -42.16
C ALA A 73 4.64 -2.12 -42.39
N GLY A 74 4.71 -1.35 -41.30
CA GLY A 74 4.63 0.10 -41.31
C GLY A 74 5.12 0.63 -39.97
N VAL A 75 6.45 0.65 -39.79
CA VAL A 75 7.10 1.33 -38.67
C VAL A 75 7.08 2.82 -39.03
N GLU A 76 6.08 3.55 -38.54
CA GLU A 76 6.16 5.01 -38.48
C GLU A 76 7.04 5.38 -37.29
N GLU A 77 8.06 6.20 -37.54
CA GLU A 77 8.95 6.76 -36.52
C GLU A 77 8.11 7.50 -35.47
N GLU A 78 8.00 6.93 -34.27
CA GLU A 78 7.33 7.55 -33.14
C GLU A 78 8.10 8.82 -32.76
N GLN A 79 7.48 9.96 -33.03
CA GLN A 79 7.96 11.27 -32.65
C GLN A 79 8.18 11.28 -31.14
N VAL A 80 9.44 11.41 -30.72
CA VAL A 80 9.82 11.77 -29.36
C VAL A 80 9.23 13.15 -29.09
N LEU A 81 8.00 13.16 -28.58
CA LEU A 81 7.39 14.35 -27.98
C LEU A 81 8.26 14.68 -26.77
N ASP A 82 9.07 15.74 -26.91
CA ASP A 82 9.73 16.41 -25.80
C ASP A 82 8.66 16.76 -24.75
N ASP A 83 8.48 15.89 -23.75
CA ASP A 83 7.50 16.03 -22.68
C ASP A 83 7.87 17.24 -21.82
N PRO A 84 7.23 18.41 -22.02
CA PRO A 84 7.73 19.66 -21.51
C PRO A 84 7.16 19.96 -20.13
N MET A 85 6.95 18.96 -19.26
CA MET A 85 6.38 19.20 -17.92
C MET A 85 6.83 18.18 -16.87
N THR A 86 8.08 17.72 -16.86
CA THR A 86 8.61 17.12 -15.61
C THR A 86 8.89 18.27 -14.62
N PRO A 87 8.11 18.46 -13.54
CA PRO A 87 8.43 19.49 -12.57
C PRO A 87 9.83 19.22 -12.01
N PRO A 88 10.65 20.25 -11.78
CA PRO A 88 11.96 20.05 -11.17
C PRO A 88 11.76 19.38 -9.82
N VAL A 89 12.32 18.17 -9.67
CA VAL A 89 12.40 17.50 -8.38
C VAL A 89 13.26 18.39 -7.49
N ALA A 90 12.64 19.07 -6.53
CA ALA A 90 13.36 19.86 -5.56
C ALA A 90 14.23 18.92 -4.73
N THR A 91 15.54 18.91 -5.01
CA THR A 91 16.49 18.12 -4.24
C THR A 91 16.89 18.93 -3.01
N VAL A 92 16.43 18.48 -1.83
CA VAL A 92 16.95 18.98 -0.56
C VAL A 92 18.46 18.67 -0.53
N PRO A 93 19.33 19.66 -0.25
CA PRO A 93 20.77 19.44 -0.10
C PRO A 93 21.03 18.29 0.85
N LEU A 94 22.02 17.44 0.54
CA LEU A 94 22.30 16.23 1.33
C LEU A 94 22.55 16.55 2.81
N ASP A 95 23.21 17.68 3.06
CA ASP A 95 23.59 18.16 4.40
C ASP A 95 22.40 18.67 5.22
N GLU A 96 21.26 18.94 4.57
CA GLU A 96 20.01 19.38 5.19
C GLU A 96 19.02 18.21 5.38
N ARG A 97 19.36 17.01 4.90
CA ARG A 97 18.47 15.85 5.06
C ARG A 97 18.51 15.37 6.51
N PRO A 98 17.36 14.95 7.06
CA PRO A 98 17.34 14.22 8.32
C PRO A 98 18.26 13.01 8.25
N ALA A 99 18.88 12.67 9.38
CA ALA A 99 19.59 11.40 9.49
C ALA A 99 18.62 10.24 9.22
N LEU A 100 19.09 9.22 8.50
CA LEU A 100 18.34 7.99 8.32
C LEU A 100 18.24 7.25 9.67
N PRO A 101 17.16 6.48 9.90
CA PRO A 101 17.08 5.63 11.08
C PRO A 101 18.19 4.58 11.06
N ALA A 102 18.72 4.23 12.22
CA ALA A 102 19.74 3.21 12.36
C ALA A 102 19.17 1.79 12.21
N SER A 103 17.92 1.59 12.61
CA SER A 103 17.25 0.29 12.62
C SER A 103 15.78 0.38 12.18
N VAL A 104 15.28 -0.73 11.61
CA VAL A 104 13.91 -0.84 11.13
C VAL A 104 13.30 -2.21 11.44
N ALA A 105 12.00 -2.25 11.68
CA ALA A 105 11.19 -3.46 11.59
C ALA A 105 10.14 -3.30 10.49
N VAL A 106 9.90 -4.37 9.73
CA VAL A 106 8.90 -4.41 8.67
C VAL A 106 7.81 -5.39 9.04
N VAL A 107 6.56 -4.93 9.05
CA VAL A 107 5.37 -5.77 9.19
C VAL A 107 4.52 -5.62 7.93
N GLY A 108 4.17 -6.73 7.28
CA GLY A 108 3.39 -6.64 6.05
C GLY A 108 2.59 -7.88 5.67
N ASP A 109 1.95 -7.78 4.51
CA ASP A 109 1.11 -8.82 3.92
C ASP A 109 1.83 -9.62 2.79
N SER A 110 1.06 -10.26 1.91
CA SER A 110 1.57 -11.06 0.79
C SER A 110 2.44 -10.26 -0.17
N ILE A 111 2.15 -8.98 -0.39
CA ILE A 111 2.92 -8.13 -1.30
C ILE A 111 4.29 -7.86 -0.69
N ALA A 112 4.33 -7.42 0.57
CA ALA A 112 5.59 -7.23 1.30
C ALA A 112 6.41 -8.53 1.38
N ARG A 113 5.75 -9.67 1.61
CA ARG A 113 6.40 -10.98 1.63
C ARG A 113 7.05 -11.30 0.28
N SER A 114 6.36 -11.05 -0.83
CA SER A 114 6.89 -11.30 -2.16
C SER A 114 8.08 -10.38 -2.52
N ALA A 115 8.12 -9.19 -1.92
CA ALA A 115 9.15 -8.18 -2.13
C ALA A 115 10.33 -8.26 -1.14
N THR A 116 10.36 -9.26 -0.25
CA THR A 116 11.34 -9.36 0.86
C THR A 116 12.78 -9.11 0.44
N ASP A 117 13.26 -9.79 -0.61
CA ASP A 117 14.65 -9.67 -1.05
C ASP A 117 14.97 -8.25 -1.56
N LEU A 118 14.03 -7.64 -2.29
CA LEU A 118 14.20 -6.31 -2.85
C LEU A 118 14.19 -5.24 -1.76
N VAL A 119 13.24 -5.33 -0.82
CA VAL A 119 13.11 -4.40 0.30
C VAL A 119 14.34 -4.52 1.22
N THR A 120 14.71 -5.75 1.59
CA THR A 120 15.88 -6.02 2.43
C THR A 120 17.17 -5.49 1.81
N SER A 121 17.38 -5.74 0.52
CA SER A 121 18.56 -5.25 -0.19
C SER A 121 18.59 -3.72 -0.23
N SER A 122 17.45 -3.08 -0.51
CA SER A 122 17.35 -1.62 -0.60
C SER A 122 17.63 -0.94 0.73
N ILE A 123 17.05 -1.45 1.83
CA ILE A 123 17.29 -0.93 3.19
C ILE A 123 18.75 -1.13 3.59
N SER A 124 19.31 -2.32 3.35
CA SER A 124 20.69 -2.64 3.71
C SER A 124 21.72 -1.80 2.96
N LEU A 125 21.44 -1.40 1.72
CA LEU A 125 22.31 -0.50 0.94
C LEU A 125 22.47 0.88 1.59
N HIS A 126 21.53 1.29 2.43
CA HIS A 126 21.59 2.52 3.20
C HIS A 126 22.24 2.35 4.59
N GLY A 127 22.72 1.15 4.91
CA GLY A 127 23.35 0.86 6.21
C GLY A 127 22.37 0.80 7.39
N ILE A 128 21.07 0.65 7.10
CA ILE A 128 20.01 0.51 8.10
C ILE A 128 19.92 -0.98 8.50
N GLU A 129 19.95 -1.26 9.80
CA GLU A 129 19.79 -2.61 10.34
C GLU A 129 18.32 -3.05 10.31
N ILE A 130 18.03 -4.23 9.76
CA ILE A 130 16.68 -4.81 9.81
C ILE A 130 16.62 -5.72 11.03
N MET A 131 15.94 -5.24 12.08
CA MET A 131 15.76 -6.01 13.32
C MET A 131 14.77 -7.15 13.13
N ALA A 132 13.73 -6.91 12.32
CA ALA A 132 12.71 -7.89 12.01
C ALA A 132 12.07 -7.62 10.64
N TYR A 133 11.65 -8.71 9.99
CA TYR A 133 10.86 -8.66 8.77
C TYR A 133 9.77 -9.74 8.88
N ASP A 134 8.58 -9.34 9.30
CA ASP A 134 7.44 -10.22 9.44
C ASP A 134 6.38 -9.90 8.39
N ALA A 135 6.31 -10.71 7.34
CA ALA A 135 5.29 -10.59 6.30
C ALA A 135 4.66 -11.94 5.97
N LEU A 136 3.33 -12.02 6.00
CA LEU A 136 2.57 -13.25 5.77
C LEU A 136 1.54 -13.12 4.66
N GLU A 137 1.28 -14.24 3.98
CA GLU A 137 0.19 -14.35 3.02
C GLU A 137 -1.16 -14.03 3.67
N SER A 138 -2.00 -13.27 2.97
CA SER A 138 -3.38 -12.97 3.39
C SER A 138 -3.52 -12.31 4.78
N ARG A 139 -2.44 -11.74 5.33
CA ARG A 139 -2.50 -11.03 6.61
C ARG A 139 -3.37 -9.79 6.53
N ARG A 140 -4.25 -9.63 7.51
CA ARG A 140 -5.09 -8.45 7.78
C ARG A 140 -4.51 -7.65 8.94
N MET A 141 -4.96 -6.41 9.12
CA MET A 141 -4.49 -5.54 10.21
C MET A 141 -4.83 -6.09 11.60
N ALA A 142 -6.12 -6.09 11.94
CA ALA A 142 -6.62 -6.50 13.26
C ALA A 142 -7.22 -7.91 13.26
N GLU A 143 -7.90 -8.28 12.18
CA GLU A 143 -8.54 -9.59 12.06
C GLU A 143 -7.52 -10.69 11.79
N TRP A 144 -7.81 -11.89 12.29
CA TRP A 144 -7.11 -13.10 11.91
C TRP A 144 -7.48 -13.49 10.49
N GLY A 145 -6.49 -13.70 9.62
CA GLY A 145 -6.71 -14.11 8.21
C GLY A 145 -7.21 -15.57 8.05
N GLY A 146 -7.42 -16.28 9.17
CA GLY A 146 -7.77 -17.69 9.23
C GLY A 146 -7.35 -18.30 10.57
N ALA A 147 -7.61 -19.60 10.77
CA ALA A 147 -7.34 -20.29 12.04
C ALA A 147 -5.85 -20.29 12.47
N ASP A 148 -4.92 -20.08 11.53
CA ASP A 148 -3.48 -20.20 11.75
C ASP A 148 -2.67 -18.95 11.28
N LEU A 149 -3.34 -17.82 10.96
CA LEU A 149 -2.66 -16.62 10.43
C LEU A 149 -2.73 -15.46 11.42
N SER A 150 -1.57 -15.09 12.00
CA SER A 150 -1.46 -13.92 12.87
C SER A 150 -1.82 -12.63 12.13
N SER A 151 -2.58 -11.77 12.81
CA SER A 151 -2.89 -10.42 12.34
C SER A 151 -1.64 -9.53 12.37
N GLY A 152 -1.71 -8.37 11.74
CA GLY A 152 -0.66 -7.34 11.82
C GLY A 152 -0.45 -6.83 13.24
N VAL A 153 -1.53 -6.63 14.00
CA VAL A 153 -1.51 -6.28 15.43
C VAL A 153 -0.71 -7.32 16.22
N ALA A 154 -1.04 -8.60 16.07
CA ALA A 154 -0.33 -9.69 16.76
C ALA A 154 1.14 -9.78 16.34
N ALA A 155 1.46 -9.54 15.07
CA ALA A 155 2.85 -9.53 14.60
C ALA A 155 3.66 -8.37 15.23
N ILE A 156 3.06 -7.19 15.41
CA ILE A 156 3.73 -6.07 16.07
C ILE A 156 3.94 -6.38 17.56
N ASP A 157 2.90 -6.86 18.24
CA ASP A 157 2.97 -7.27 19.66
C ASP A 157 4.06 -8.34 19.88
N ASP A 158 4.10 -9.39 19.06
CA ASP A 158 5.13 -10.44 19.12
C ASP A 158 6.54 -9.82 19.00
N LEU A 159 6.76 -8.92 18.03
CA LEU A 159 8.06 -8.27 17.85
C LEU A 159 8.47 -7.41 19.05
N VAL A 160 7.52 -6.67 19.62
CA VAL A 160 7.75 -5.88 20.85
C VAL A 160 8.06 -6.80 22.03
N GLU A 161 7.34 -7.92 22.19
CA GLU A 161 7.57 -8.92 23.24
C GLU A 161 8.96 -9.56 23.12
N PHE A 162 9.42 -9.81 21.88
CA PHE A 162 10.79 -10.30 21.62
C PHE A 162 11.88 -9.23 21.79
N GLY A 163 11.52 -7.99 22.13
CA GLY A 163 12.44 -6.89 22.41
C GLY A 163 12.94 -6.17 21.17
N ALA A 164 12.17 -6.20 20.06
CA ALA A 164 12.44 -5.33 18.93
C ALA A 164 12.11 -3.88 19.28
N GLU A 165 13.12 -3.02 19.29
CA GLU A 165 13.00 -1.58 19.51
C GLU A 165 13.57 -0.81 18.29
N PRO A 166 12.96 -0.95 17.10
CA PRO A 166 13.46 -0.27 15.91
C PRO A 166 13.22 1.24 15.99
N GLU A 167 14.10 2.05 15.38
CA GLU A 167 13.87 3.48 15.25
C GLU A 167 12.74 3.80 14.27
N LEU A 168 12.52 2.93 13.27
CA LEU A 168 11.47 3.03 12.27
C LEU A 168 10.64 1.74 12.18
N TRP A 169 9.31 1.89 12.19
CA TRP A 169 8.38 0.85 11.79
C TRP A 169 7.93 1.07 10.34
N ILE A 170 8.03 0.04 9.51
CA ILE A 170 7.43 0.02 8.18
C ILE A 170 6.22 -0.91 8.24
N VAL A 171 5.03 -0.35 8.00
CA VAL A 171 3.78 -1.10 7.97
C VAL A 171 3.27 -1.17 6.54
N ALA A 172 3.24 -2.37 5.96
CA ALA A 172 2.76 -2.67 4.62
C ALA A 172 1.55 -3.61 4.70
N LEU A 173 0.49 -3.12 5.36
CA LEU A 173 -0.79 -3.81 5.59
C LEU A 173 -1.94 -2.99 4.98
N GLY A 174 -3.08 -3.65 4.77
CA GLY A 174 -4.33 -3.03 4.30
C GLY A 174 -4.92 -3.67 3.05
N THR A 175 -4.10 -4.31 2.21
CA THR A 175 -4.56 -4.94 0.95
C THR A 175 -5.70 -5.93 1.17
N ASN A 176 -5.63 -6.71 2.25
CA ASN A 176 -6.62 -7.74 2.58
C ASN A 176 -7.85 -7.21 3.35
N ASP A 177 -7.81 -5.93 3.75
CA ASP A 177 -8.85 -5.24 4.53
C ASP A 177 -9.78 -4.39 3.63
N VAL A 178 -9.29 -4.01 2.44
CA VAL A 178 -10.00 -3.23 1.39
C VAL A 178 -11.12 -4.02 0.65
N GLY A 179 -11.36 -5.28 1.04
CA GLY A 179 -12.29 -6.20 0.39
C GLY A 179 -13.77 -5.79 0.37
N ALA A 180 -14.58 -6.56 -0.37
CA ALA A 180 -16.02 -6.33 -0.48
C ALA A 180 -16.76 -6.57 0.84
N GLY A 181 -17.29 -5.49 1.41
CA GLY A 181 -18.19 -5.52 2.56
C GLY A 181 -17.63 -4.92 3.85
N THR A 182 -16.35 -4.56 3.90
CA THR A 182 -15.77 -3.86 5.06
C THR A 182 -16.31 -2.42 5.12
N SER A 183 -16.86 -2.02 6.27
CA SER A 183 -17.27 -0.63 6.48
C SER A 183 -16.07 0.25 6.83
N GLN A 184 -16.21 1.56 6.62
CA GLN A 184 -15.19 2.54 7.00
C GLN A 184 -14.82 2.45 8.48
N ASP A 185 -15.82 2.29 9.36
CA ASP A 185 -15.62 2.19 10.81
C ASP A 185 -14.77 0.96 11.17
N VAL A 186 -15.00 -0.20 10.54
CA VAL A 186 -14.19 -1.40 10.78
C VAL A 186 -12.75 -1.20 10.32
N VAL A 187 -12.53 -0.50 9.20
CA VAL A 187 -11.18 -0.15 8.76
C VAL A 187 -10.50 0.81 9.73
N GLN A 188 -11.23 1.83 10.21
CA GLN A 188 -10.70 2.80 11.17
C GLN A 188 -10.31 2.11 12.49
N ASP A 189 -11.20 1.28 13.05
CA ASP A 189 -10.93 0.53 14.28
C ASP A 189 -9.66 -0.33 14.13
N ALA A 190 -9.49 -1.00 12.99
CA ALA A 190 -8.31 -1.82 12.73
C ALA A 190 -7.02 -1.00 12.53
N ILE A 191 -7.09 0.21 11.97
CA ILE A 191 -5.95 1.14 11.91
C ILE A 191 -5.57 1.57 13.33
N ASP A 192 -6.55 1.94 14.14
CA ASP A 192 -6.33 2.41 15.51
C ASP A 192 -5.71 1.32 16.39
N GLU A 193 -6.13 0.06 16.22
CA GLU A 193 -5.50 -1.10 16.88
C GLU A 193 -4.02 -1.27 16.47
N VAL A 194 -3.69 -1.18 15.17
CA VAL A 194 -2.29 -1.24 14.72
C VAL A 194 -1.46 -0.11 15.33
N LEU A 195 -2.00 1.11 15.35
CA LEU A 195 -1.29 2.28 15.87
C LEU A 195 -1.06 2.19 17.38
N ALA A 196 -1.97 1.56 18.12
CA ALA A 196 -1.86 1.37 19.56
C ALA A 196 -0.75 0.39 19.97
N GLU A 197 -0.40 -0.57 19.11
CA GLU A 197 0.70 -1.51 19.38
C GLU A 197 2.09 -0.92 19.09
N ILE A 198 2.17 0.12 18.25
CA ILE A 198 3.44 0.76 17.90
C ILE A 198 3.76 1.84 18.95
N PRO A 199 4.97 1.87 19.54
CA PRO A 199 5.34 2.91 20.51
C PRO A 199 5.16 4.33 19.98
N ASP A 200 4.54 5.22 20.78
CA ASP A 200 4.20 6.59 20.39
C ASP A 200 5.41 7.45 19.95
N ASP A 201 6.61 7.11 20.42
CA ASP A 201 7.85 7.82 20.10
C ASP A 201 8.64 7.22 18.93
N ALA A 202 8.22 6.08 18.39
CA ALA A 202 8.85 5.46 17.23
C ALA A 202 8.40 6.14 15.93
N TYR A 203 9.30 6.23 14.95
CA TYR A 203 8.90 6.68 13.61
C TYR A 203 8.07 5.58 12.94
N LEU A 204 7.04 5.99 12.19
CA LEU A 204 6.15 5.10 11.47
C LEU A 204 6.07 5.50 10.00
N PHE A 205 6.30 4.54 9.12
CA PHE A 205 6.08 4.65 7.68
C PHE A 205 5.05 3.60 7.25
N TRP A 206 3.83 4.05 6.99
CA TRP A 206 2.75 3.20 6.47
C TRP A 206 2.73 3.27 4.94
N VAL A 207 2.80 2.11 4.28
CA VAL A 207 2.75 1.98 2.82
C VAL A 207 1.30 2.03 2.34
N ASP A 208 1.00 2.99 1.46
CA ASP A 208 -0.33 3.07 0.82
C ASP A 208 -0.70 1.75 0.14
N THR A 209 -1.97 1.36 0.29
CA THR A 209 -2.53 0.18 -0.35
C THR A 209 -2.95 0.49 -1.78
N TRP A 210 -2.75 -0.48 -2.68
CA TRP A 210 -3.32 -0.49 -4.03
C TRP A 210 -3.92 -1.86 -4.32
N VAL A 211 -5.17 -1.89 -4.78
CA VAL A 211 -5.86 -3.12 -5.16
C VAL A 211 -6.55 -2.91 -6.50
N ARG A 212 -6.18 -3.75 -7.48
CA ARG A 212 -6.79 -3.71 -8.83
C ARG A 212 -8.32 -3.79 -8.73
N ASP A 213 -8.99 -2.94 -9.48
CA ASP A 213 -10.46 -2.84 -9.57
C ASP A 213 -11.17 -2.37 -8.27
N LEU A 214 -10.43 -1.91 -7.26
CA LEU A 214 -10.94 -1.39 -5.99
C LEU A 214 -10.34 -0.01 -5.63
N ASP A 215 -10.04 0.82 -6.63
CA ASP A 215 -9.35 2.11 -6.46
C ASP A 215 -10.03 3.04 -5.44
N ASP A 216 -11.36 3.17 -5.49
CA ASP A 216 -12.11 4.03 -4.54
C ASP A 216 -11.94 3.57 -3.09
N ARG A 217 -11.90 2.25 -2.85
CA ARG A 217 -11.74 1.71 -1.51
C ARG A 217 -10.29 1.75 -1.04
N ALA A 218 -9.34 1.49 -1.92
CA ALA A 218 -7.93 1.68 -1.61
C ALA A 218 -7.64 3.16 -1.27
N ASN A 219 -8.24 4.10 -2.01
CA ASN A 219 -8.15 5.53 -1.73
C ASN A 219 -8.81 5.90 -0.41
N MET A 220 -10.01 5.38 -0.12
CA MET A 220 -10.66 5.58 1.19
C MET A 220 -9.75 5.08 2.32
N PHE A 221 -9.22 3.86 2.23
CA PHE A 221 -8.28 3.30 3.20
C PHE A 221 -7.07 4.20 3.41
N ASN A 222 -6.40 4.60 2.33
CA ASN A 222 -5.21 5.46 2.39
C ASN A 222 -5.53 6.85 3.01
N LEU A 223 -6.74 7.38 2.79
CA LEU A 223 -7.17 8.62 3.42
C LEU A 223 -7.36 8.46 4.94
N LEU A 224 -7.91 7.33 5.40
CA LEU A 224 -8.05 7.04 6.84
C LEU A 224 -6.68 6.91 7.50
N VAL A 225 -5.77 6.13 6.90
CA VAL A 225 -4.39 5.99 7.41
C VAL A 225 -3.73 7.37 7.56
N ARG A 226 -3.78 8.21 6.52
CA ARG A 226 -3.19 9.54 6.57
C ARG A 226 -3.86 10.45 7.61
N ALA A 227 -5.18 10.33 7.81
CA ALA A 227 -5.89 11.06 8.85
C ALA A 227 -5.42 10.63 10.24
N SER A 228 -5.37 9.33 10.53
CA SER A 228 -4.89 8.81 11.81
C SER A 228 -3.43 9.18 12.09
N LEU A 229 -2.56 9.13 11.07
CA LEU A 229 -1.15 9.51 11.22
C LEU A 229 -0.94 11.03 11.44
N ALA A 230 -1.86 11.87 10.97
CA ALA A 230 -1.78 13.32 11.19
C ALA A 230 -2.08 13.72 12.65
N ASP A 231 -2.79 12.87 13.38
CA ASP A 231 -3.18 13.10 14.79
C ASP A 231 -2.16 12.52 15.79
N ARG A 232 -1.11 11.82 15.32
CA ARG A 232 -0.07 11.18 16.14
C ARG A 232 1.06 12.14 16.52
#